data_AF-A0A482WME2-F1
#
_entry.id   AF-A0A482WME2-F1
#
_cell.length_a   1.000
_cell.length_b   1.000
_cell.length_c   1.000
_cell.angle_alpha   90.00
_cell.angle_beta   90.00
_cell.angle_gamma   90.00
#
_symmetry.space_group_name_H-M   'P 1'
#
loop_
_entity.id
_entity.type
_entity.pdbx_description
1 polymer ?
#
loop_
_entity_poly.entity_id
_entity_poly.type
_entity_poly.pdbx_seq_one_letter_code
_entity_poly.pdbx_strand_id
1 'polypeptide(L)'
;MATKKKVNKMDDDHSVETLAEVFRCFICMEKLRDAHLCPHCSKLCCYVCVRRWLTEQRSQCPHCRASLHLHELVNCRWVQEVTQQLDSLQANGLASARAAAEHAQSDRCSAHQEKLSVYCWTCRLCICHQCALWGGRHSGHTFKPLDEVYEQHRTQIRDEAAQLRRRLMELVSLSQDVERNVESVRVAKDERVREIRNAVELMIARLDAQLKAKLLVLMGQKSSLIQETEQLEALLQDIDQHLHKCAKSELIQQSATLLRMIHQVRKKPMASFVTAPVPADFQSEIVPGYDSSTFIMTRFTQLQHKADPVYSTPLHVNGLCWRLKVYPDGNGVVRGNYLSVFLELTSGLPDTSK
;
A
#
# COMPACT_ATOMS: atom_id res chain seq x y z
N MET A 1 37.18 -0.75 -54.43
CA MET A 1 38.12 -1.35 -53.47
C MET A 1 37.71 -0.93 -52.07
N ALA A 2 36.99 -1.78 -51.34
CA ALA A 2 36.67 -1.55 -49.93
C ALA A 2 37.38 -2.64 -49.13
N THR A 3 38.49 -2.28 -48.50
CA THR A 3 39.31 -3.14 -47.66
C THR A 3 38.55 -3.48 -46.39
N LYS A 4 38.10 -4.73 -46.26
CA LYS A 4 37.64 -5.31 -44.98
C LYS A 4 38.84 -5.31 -44.02
N LYS A 5 38.81 -4.38 -43.06
CA LYS A 5 39.70 -4.37 -41.90
C LYS A 5 39.39 -5.62 -41.08
N LYS A 6 40.23 -6.66 -41.15
CA LYS A 6 40.23 -7.75 -40.18
C LYS A 6 40.56 -7.11 -38.83
N VAL A 7 39.55 -6.98 -37.97
CA VAL A 7 39.74 -6.58 -36.57
C VAL A 7 40.44 -7.74 -35.87
N ASN A 8 41.59 -7.46 -35.26
CA ASN A 8 42.44 -8.43 -34.58
C ASN A 8 41.73 -9.01 -33.34
N LYS A 9 41.18 -10.22 -33.46
CA LYS A 9 40.57 -10.95 -32.34
C LYS A 9 41.55 -11.25 -31.19
N MET A 10 42.86 -11.25 -31.46
CA MET A 10 43.91 -11.46 -30.45
C MET A 10 44.17 -10.24 -29.55
N ASP A 11 43.93 -9.01 -30.03
CA ASP A 11 44.06 -7.80 -29.20
C ASP A 11 42.92 -7.71 -28.17
N ASP A 12 41.73 -8.18 -28.55
CA ASP A 12 40.52 -8.07 -27.73
C ASP A 12 40.57 -9.03 -26.52
N ASP A 13 41.02 -10.27 -26.72
CA ASP A 13 41.19 -11.26 -25.63
C ASP A 13 42.21 -10.81 -24.58
N HIS A 14 43.35 -10.25 -25.03
CA HIS A 14 44.38 -9.73 -24.14
C HIS A 14 43.90 -8.52 -23.32
N SER A 15 43.04 -7.68 -23.92
CA SER A 15 42.42 -6.54 -23.23
C SER A 15 41.42 -6.96 -22.14
N VAL A 16 40.68 -8.05 -22.36
CA VAL A 16 39.69 -8.58 -21.41
C VAL A 16 40.39 -9.25 -20.21
N GLU A 17 41.50 -9.97 -20.44
CA GLU A 17 42.33 -10.53 -19.36
C GLU A 17 42.94 -9.44 -18.48
N THR A 18 43.47 -8.38 -19.10
CA THR A 18 44.05 -7.22 -18.40
C THR A 18 42.98 -6.46 -17.59
N LEU A 19 41.73 -6.43 -18.06
CA LEU A 19 40.62 -5.81 -17.34
C LEU A 19 40.10 -6.68 -16.18
N ALA A 20 40.11 -8.00 -16.34
CA ALA A 20 39.75 -8.94 -15.27
C ALA A 20 40.74 -8.88 -14.09
N GLU A 21 42.00 -8.51 -14.33
CA GLU A 21 43.00 -8.23 -13.29
C GLU A 21 42.64 -7.06 -12.39
N VAL A 22 41.98 -6.03 -12.93
CA VAL A 22 41.57 -4.82 -12.19
C VAL A 22 40.49 -5.15 -11.14
N PHE A 23 39.71 -6.21 -11.35
CA PHE A 23 38.60 -6.63 -10.49
C PHE A 23 38.97 -7.75 -9.51
N ARG A 24 40.23 -7.77 -9.06
CA ARG A 24 40.70 -8.70 -8.02
C ARG A 24 40.84 -8.01 -6.67
N CYS A 25 40.56 -8.77 -5.61
CA CYS A 25 40.76 -8.33 -4.24
C CYS A 25 42.24 -8.11 -3.98
N PHE A 26 42.66 -6.91 -3.60
CA PHE A 26 44.10 -6.65 -3.34
C PHE A 26 44.67 -7.37 -2.10
N ILE A 27 43.81 -8.02 -1.28
CA ILE A 27 44.22 -8.76 -0.08
C ILE A 27 44.40 -10.25 -0.40
N CYS A 28 43.39 -10.90 -0.98
CA CYS A 28 43.45 -12.34 -1.28
C CYS A 28 43.84 -12.65 -2.74
N MET A 29 43.94 -11.65 -3.60
CA MET A 29 44.24 -11.76 -5.04
C MET A 29 43.23 -12.60 -5.84
N GLU A 30 42.10 -12.96 -5.23
CA GLU A 30 40.99 -13.69 -5.87
C GLU A 30 39.92 -12.72 -6.42
N LYS A 31 38.92 -13.30 -7.10
CA LYS A 31 37.71 -12.61 -7.54
C LYS A 31 36.98 -11.96 -6.35
N LEU A 32 36.55 -10.72 -6.53
CA LEU A 32 35.86 -9.95 -5.50
C LEU A 32 34.52 -10.59 -5.09
N ARG A 33 34.35 -10.81 -3.78
CA ARG A 33 33.09 -11.24 -3.15
C ARG A 33 32.68 -10.18 -2.15
N ASP A 34 31.46 -9.67 -2.28
CA ASP A 34 30.96 -8.54 -1.48
C ASP A 34 31.96 -7.36 -1.51
N ALA A 35 32.12 -6.80 -2.71
CA ALA A 35 33.20 -5.86 -3.02
C ALA A 35 33.05 -4.55 -2.25
N HIS A 36 34.12 -4.15 -1.57
CA HIS A 36 34.23 -2.88 -0.86
C HIS A 36 35.46 -2.11 -1.31
N LEU A 37 35.32 -0.79 -1.33
CA LEU A 37 36.34 0.15 -1.75
C LEU A 37 36.83 0.99 -0.57
N CYS A 38 38.16 1.15 -0.48
CA CYS A 38 38.77 2.08 0.47
C CYS A 38 38.62 3.53 -0.04
N PRO A 39 38.02 4.46 0.74
CA PRO A 39 37.81 5.84 0.30
C PRO A 39 39.11 6.62 0.08
N HIS A 40 40.21 6.20 0.69
CA HIS A 40 41.50 6.91 0.59
C HIS A 40 42.34 6.52 -0.63
N CYS A 41 42.18 5.32 -1.17
CA CYS A 41 43.03 4.82 -2.27
C CYS A 41 42.29 4.10 -3.39
N SER A 42 40.96 4.02 -3.30
CA SER A 42 40.08 3.44 -4.31
C SER A 42 40.35 1.97 -4.65
N LYS A 43 41.14 1.25 -3.84
CA LYS A 43 41.39 -0.18 -4.05
C LYS A 43 40.21 -1.03 -3.57
N LEU A 44 39.90 -2.05 -4.36
CA LEU A 44 38.80 -2.98 -4.15
C LEU A 44 39.24 -4.23 -3.39
N CYS A 45 38.46 -4.62 -2.40
CA CYS A 45 38.69 -5.81 -1.60
C CYS A 45 37.37 -6.49 -1.25
N CYS A 46 37.43 -7.76 -0.85
CA CYS A 46 36.27 -8.45 -0.30
C CYS A 46 35.98 -7.92 1.11
N TYR A 47 34.69 -7.76 1.46
CA TYR A 47 34.28 -7.32 2.80
C TYR A 47 34.93 -8.15 3.92
N VAL A 48 34.88 -9.48 3.79
CA VAL A 48 35.45 -10.42 4.77
C VAL A 48 36.96 -10.21 4.93
N CYS A 49 37.68 -9.98 3.83
CA CYS A 49 39.13 -9.78 3.85
C CYS A 49 39.51 -8.50 4.59
N VAL A 50 38.85 -7.38 4.28
CA VAL A 50 39.16 -6.10 4.91
C VAL A 50 38.63 -6.02 6.34
N ARG A 51 37.49 -6.65 6.63
CA ARG A 51 36.97 -6.79 8.00
C ARG A 51 37.99 -7.49 8.88
N ARG A 52 38.46 -8.67 8.45
CA ARG A 52 39.46 -9.44 9.19
C ARG A 52 40.72 -8.64 9.43
N TRP A 53 41.21 -7.92 8.42
CA TRP A 53 42.39 -7.06 8.56
C TRP A 53 42.19 -5.94 9.60
N LEU A 54 41.09 -5.20 9.51
CA LEU A 54 40.81 -4.07 10.39
C LEU A 54 40.54 -4.51 11.84
N THR A 55 40.03 -5.73 12.05
CA THR A 55 39.75 -6.26 13.40
C THR A 55 40.92 -7.01 14.02
N GLU A 56 41.72 -7.72 13.23
CA GLU A 56 42.77 -8.62 13.74
C GLU A 56 44.19 -8.06 13.61
N GLN A 57 44.41 -7.06 12.76
CA GLN A 57 45.75 -6.53 12.48
C GLN A 57 45.89 -5.07 12.91
N ARG A 58 45.33 -4.14 12.14
CA ARG A 58 45.45 -2.69 12.36
C ARG A 58 44.26 -1.96 11.79
N SER A 59 43.84 -0.87 12.44
CA SER A 59 42.83 0.09 11.95
C SER A 59 43.38 1.01 10.85
N GLN A 60 44.06 0.42 9.87
CA GLN A 60 44.67 1.11 8.73
C GLN A 60 44.44 0.28 7.46
N CYS A 61 44.24 0.96 6.33
CA CYS A 61 44.11 0.30 5.03
C CYS A 61 45.39 -0.51 4.70
N PRO A 62 45.30 -1.80 4.32
CA PRO A 62 46.48 -2.60 3.98
C PRO A 62 47.23 -2.10 2.73
N HIS A 63 46.57 -1.32 1.87
CA HIS A 63 47.19 -0.75 0.67
C HIS A 63 47.86 0.60 0.94
N CYS A 64 47.09 1.61 1.37
CA CYS A 64 47.61 2.99 1.51
C CYS A 64 48.02 3.38 2.93
N ARG A 65 47.81 2.50 3.92
CA ARG A 65 48.14 2.69 5.34
C ARG A 65 47.44 3.87 6.03
N ALA A 66 46.51 4.55 5.35
CA ALA A 66 45.63 5.55 5.96
C ALA A 66 44.77 4.90 7.05
N SER A 67 44.47 5.66 8.11
CA SER A 67 43.50 5.23 9.14
C SER A 67 42.19 4.84 8.48
N LEU A 68 41.62 3.70 8.86
CA LEU A 68 40.41 3.19 8.24
C LEU A 68 39.59 2.37 9.22
N HIS A 69 38.29 2.63 9.27
CA HIS A 69 37.31 1.88 10.03
C HIS A 69 36.31 1.18 9.10
N LEU A 70 35.70 0.11 9.62
CA LEU A 70 34.76 -0.73 8.87
C LEU A 70 33.57 0.03 8.28
N HIS A 71 33.06 1.04 9.00
CA HIS A 71 31.90 1.82 8.57
C HIS A 71 32.23 2.86 7.48
N GLU A 72 33.51 3.12 7.21
CA GLU A 72 33.98 4.07 6.19
C GLU A 72 34.14 3.41 4.82
N LEU A 73 34.02 2.08 4.75
CA LEU A 73 34.14 1.33 3.50
C LEU A 73 32.93 1.54 2.60
N VAL A 74 33.18 1.77 1.31
CA VAL A 74 32.12 1.94 0.32
C VAL A 74 31.78 0.59 -0.28
N ASN A 75 30.53 0.14 -0.15
CA ASN A 75 30.05 -1.08 -0.80
C ASN A 75 29.84 -0.83 -2.31
N CYS A 76 30.57 -1.58 -3.15
CA CYS A 76 30.50 -1.48 -4.60
C CYS A 76 29.60 -2.57 -5.18
N ARG A 77 28.28 -2.39 -5.04
CA ARG A 77 27.25 -3.34 -5.51
C ARG A 77 27.33 -3.65 -7.01
N TRP A 78 27.86 -2.71 -7.81
CA TRP A 78 27.97 -2.84 -9.27
C TRP A 78 29.07 -3.80 -9.74
N VAL A 79 30.05 -4.13 -8.88
CA VAL A 79 31.22 -4.94 -9.26
C VAL A 79 30.84 -6.37 -9.67
N GLN A 80 29.79 -6.94 -9.04
CA GLN A 80 29.32 -8.28 -9.37
C GLN A 80 28.78 -8.37 -10.81
N GLU A 81 27.98 -7.40 -11.22
CA GLU A 81 27.41 -7.31 -12.57
C GLU A 81 28.50 -7.18 -13.63
N VAL A 82 29.47 -6.27 -13.41
CA VAL A 82 30.58 -6.05 -14.36
C VAL A 82 31.46 -7.30 -14.49
N THR A 83 31.78 -7.98 -13.38
CA THR A 83 32.61 -9.19 -13.43
C THR A 83 31.88 -10.34 -14.14
N GLN A 84 30.55 -10.43 -14.01
CA GLN A 84 29.74 -11.41 -14.73
C GLN A 84 29.70 -11.17 -16.25
N GLN A 85 29.66 -9.91 -16.68
CA GLN A 85 29.73 -9.57 -18.11
C GLN A 85 31.10 -9.90 -18.71
N LEU A 86 32.19 -9.68 -17.98
CA LEU A 86 33.54 -10.07 -18.42
C LEU A 86 33.67 -11.59 -18.60
N ASP A 87 33.16 -12.38 -17.64
CA ASP A 87 33.15 -13.84 -17.74
C ASP A 87 32.33 -14.33 -18.96
N SER A 88 31.23 -13.63 -19.27
CA SER A 88 30.35 -13.96 -20.40
C SER A 88 31.00 -13.67 -21.75
N LEU A 89 31.81 -12.61 -21.85
CA LEU A 89 32.55 -12.26 -23.05
C LEU A 89 33.63 -13.31 -23.37
N GLN A 90 34.34 -13.80 -22.34
CA GLN A 90 35.33 -14.87 -22.49
C GLN A 90 34.70 -16.22 -22.89
N ALA A 91 33.53 -16.56 -22.34
CA ALA A 91 32.82 -17.80 -22.66
C ALA A 91 32.29 -17.85 -24.11
N ASN A 92 31.85 -16.72 -24.66
CA ASN A 92 31.30 -16.63 -26.02
C ASN A 92 32.36 -16.83 -27.12
N GLY A 93 33.62 -16.46 -26.86
CA GLY A 93 34.73 -16.60 -27.80
C GLY A 93 35.08 -18.07 -28.13
N LEU A 94 35.00 -18.95 -27.13
CA LEU A 94 35.31 -20.39 -27.22
C LEU A 94 34.16 -21.23 -27.79
N ALA A 95 32.91 -20.86 -27.48
CA ALA A 95 31.72 -21.54 -28.00
C ALA A 95 31.58 -21.38 -29.54
N SER A 96 31.94 -20.21 -30.07
CA SER A 96 31.87 -19.91 -31.51
C SER A 96 32.85 -20.75 -32.35
N ALA A 97 34.03 -21.09 -31.82
CA ALA A 97 35.02 -21.91 -32.51
C ALA A 97 34.62 -23.40 -32.58
N ARG A 98 34.02 -23.92 -31.50
CA ARG A 98 33.51 -25.31 -31.46
C ARG A 98 32.30 -25.51 -32.37
N ALA A 99 31.36 -24.56 -32.37
CA ALA A 99 30.19 -24.60 -33.25
C ALA A 99 30.56 -24.62 -34.74
N ALA A 100 31.61 -23.89 -35.15
CA ALA A 100 32.07 -23.88 -36.54
C ALA A 100 32.65 -25.24 -37.00
N ALA A 101 33.32 -25.97 -36.10
CA ALA A 101 33.87 -27.30 -36.40
C ALA A 101 32.78 -28.38 -36.49
N GLU A 102 31.80 -28.34 -35.58
CA GLU A 102 30.66 -29.27 -35.57
C GLU A 102 29.75 -29.08 -36.80
N HIS A 103 29.55 -27.85 -37.24
CA HIS A 103 28.72 -27.55 -38.41
C HIS A 103 29.32 -28.08 -39.72
N ALA A 104 30.66 -28.11 -39.83
CA ALA A 104 31.37 -28.63 -41.00
C ALA A 104 31.34 -30.17 -41.08
N GLN A 105 31.16 -30.85 -39.95
CA GLN A 105 31.06 -32.30 -39.88
C GLN A 105 29.63 -32.81 -40.08
N SER A 106 28.62 -31.99 -39.73
CA SER A 106 27.19 -32.28 -39.93
C SER A 106 26.73 -32.22 -41.40
N ASP A 107 27.41 -31.44 -42.26
CA ASP A 107 27.07 -31.28 -43.69
C ASP A 107 27.68 -32.36 -44.60
N ARG A 108 28.19 -33.45 -44.02
CA ARG A 108 28.85 -34.55 -44.75
C ARG A 108 28.12 -35.86 -44.55
N CYS A 109 28.06 -36.65 -45.62
CA CYS A 109 27.55 -38.00 -45.57
C CYS A 109 28.46 -38.87 -44.70
N SER A 110 27.88 -39.56 -43.72
CA SER A 110 28.63 -40.45 -42.81
C SER A 110 29.34 -41.60 -43.53
N ALA A 111 28.73 -42.15 -44.60
CA ALA A 111 29.26 -43.29 -45.34
C ALA A 111 30.37 -42.92 -46.33
N HIS A 112 30.23 -41.79 -47.04
CA HIS A 112 31.12 -41.42 -48.15
C HIS A 112 32.01 -40.21 -47.84
N GLN A 113 31.78 -39.53 -46.71
CA GLN A 113 32.44 -38.28 -46.31
C GLN A 113 32.31 -37.12 -47.31
N GLU A 114 31.42 -37.27 -48.29
CA GLU A 114 31.06 -36.27 -49.29
C GLU A 114 30.01 -35.28 -48.79
N LYS A 115 29.99 -34.08 -49.38
CA LYS A 115 28.98 -33.07 -49.05
C LYS A 115 27.55 -33.60 -49.32
N LEU A 116 26.64 -33.33 -48.40
CA LEU A 116 25.21 -33.57 -48.61
C LEU A 116 24.70 -32.60 -49.68
N SER A 117 24.07 -33.13 -50.73
CA SER A 117 23.62 -32.33 -51.88
C SER A 117 22.30 -32.78 -52.47
N VAL A 118 21.77 -33.93 -52.03
CA VAL A 118 20.53 -34.52 -52.54
C VAL A 118 19.59 -34.81 -51.37
N TYR A 119 18.32 -34.49 -51.53
CA TYR A 119 17.26 -34.91 -50.61
C TYR A 119 16.51 -36.09 -51.21
N CYS A 120 16.48 -37.22 -50.50
CA CYS A 120 15.66 -38.37 -50.88
C CYS A 120 14.25 -38.19 -50.33
N TRP A 121 13.29 -37.90 -51.21
CA TRP A 121 11.90 -37.63 -50.84
C TRP A 121 11.23 -38.86 -50.20
N THR A 122 11.50 -40.05 -50.74
CA THR A 122 10.96 -41.32 -50.23
C THR A 122 11.45 -41.63 -48.81
N CYS A 123 12.74 -41.42 -48.54
CA CYS A 123 13.33 -41.70 -47.24
C CYS A 123 13.25 -40.52 -46.24
N ARG A 124 12.96 -39.31 -46.72
CA ARG A 124 13.05 -38.05 -45.97
C ARG A 124 14.43 -37.77 -45.38
N LEU A 125 15.49 -38.09 -46.12
CA LEU A 125 16.88 -37.95 -45.67
C LEU A 125 17.70 -37.07 -46.62
N CYS A 126 18.62 -36.30 -46.06
CA CYS A 126 19.70 -35.63 -46.79
C CYS A 126 20.83 -36.63 -47.04
N ILE A 127 21.26 -36.77 -48.30
CA ILE A 127 22.29 -37.71 -48.74
C ILE A 127 23.29 -37.02 -49.69
N CYS A 128 24.46 -37.63 -49.91
CA CYS A 128 25.40 -37.19 -50.95
C CYS A 128 25.06 -37.79 -52.31
N HIS A 129 25.67 -37.27 -53.38
CA HIS A 129 25.49 -37.77 -54.75
C HIS A 129 25.87 -39.25 -54.90
N GLN A 130 26.88 -39.76 -54.18
CA GLN A 130 27.26 -41.18 -54.23
C GLN A 130 26.17 -42.10 -53.68
N CYS A 131 25.47 -41.70 -52.61
CA CYS A 131 24.33 -42.46 -52.08
C CYS A 131 23.18 -42.53 -53.08
N ALA A 132 22.90 -41.43 -53.80
CA ALA A 132 21.80 -41.34 -54.76
C ALA A 132 22.06 -42.17 -56.02
N LEU A 133 23.32 -42.19 -56.45
CA LEU A 133 23.74 -42.88 -57.66
C LEU A 133 24.09 -44.35 -57.38
N TRP A 134 25.15 -44.64 -56.60
CA TRP A 134 25.77 -45.98 -56.53
C TRP A 134 25.60 -46.69 -55.18
N GLY A 135 24.92 -46.05 -54.22
CA GLY A 135 24.80 -46.57 -52.85
C GLY A 135 23.91 -47.80 -52.69
N GLY A 136 23.18 -48.22 -53.73
CA GLY A 136 22.26 -49.38 -53.75
C GLY A 136 21.00 -49.24 -52.87
N ARG A 137 21.10 -48.58 -51.71
CA ARG A 137 20.05 -48.42 -50.69
C ARG A 137 18.92 -47.45 -51.06
N HIS A 138 19.14 -46.59 -52.06
CA HIS A 138 18.14 -45.62 -52.53
C HIS A 138 17.70 -45.91 -53.99
N SER A 139 17.90 -47.14 -54.48
CA SER A 139 17.49 -47.54 -55.83
C SER A 139 15.98 -47.38 -56.01
N GLY A 140 15.56 -46.70 -57.09
CA GLY A 140 14.15 -46.47 -57.41
C GLY A 140 13.43 -45.41 -56.57
N HIS A 141 14.15 -44.62 -55.75
CA HIS A 141 13.56 -43.54 -54.96
C HIS A 141 13.49 -42.21 -55.72
N THR A 142 12.61 -41.32 -55.25
CA THR A 142 12.49 -39.96 -55.80
C THR A 142 13.48 -39.02 -55.10
N PHE A 143 14.23 -38.26 -55.90
CA PHE A 143 15.23 -37.32 -55.42
C PHE A 143 14.91 -35.89 -55.82
N LYS A 144 15.32 -34.94 -54.97
CA LYS A 144 15.32 -33.51 -55.27
C LYS A 144 16.67 -32.89 -54.88
N PRO A 145 17.09 -31.78 -55.51
CA PRO A 145 18.22 -31.00 -55.03
C PRO A 145 18.01 -30.59 -53.57
N LEU A 146 19.03 -30.76 -52.72
CA LEU A 146 18.92 -30.42 -51.30
C LEU A 146 18.60 -28.93 -51.09
N ASP A 147 19.20 -28.06 -51.92
CA ASP A 147 19.00 -26.61 -51.83
C ASP A 147 17.53 -26.19 -52.10
N GLU A 148 16.83 -26.87 -53.01
CA GLU A 148 15.41 -26.61 -53.30
C GLU A 148 14.54 -26.92 -52.08
N VAL A 149 14.74 -28.11 -51.48
CA VAL A 149 13.98 -28.55 -50.30
C VAL A 149 14.35 -27.71 -49.08
N TYR A 150 15.62 -27.32 -48.95
CA TYR A 150 16.09 -26.41 -47.91
C TYR A 150 15.37 -25.07 -47.98
N GLU A 151 15.30 -24.42 -49.15
CA GLU A 151 14.60 -23.14 -49.28
C GLU A 151 13.09 -23.27 -49.03
N GLN A 152 12.49 -24.39 -49.43
CA GLN A 152 11.08 -24.69 -49.10
C GLN A 152 10.86 -24.78 -47.59
N HIS A 153 11.64 -25.62 -46.87
CA HIS A 153 11.54 -25.76 -45.42
C HIS A 153 11.88 -24.46 -44.69
N ARG A 154 12.90 -23.73 -45.15
CA ARG A 154 13.31 -22.45 -44.59
C ARG A 154 12.19 -21.41 -44.70
N THR A 155 11.48 -21.38 -45.82
CA THR A 155 10.35 -20.46 -46.02
C THR A 155 9.19 -20.84 -45.10
N GLN A 156 8.81 -22.11 -45.02
CA GLN A 156 7.76 -22.59 -44.10
C GLN A 156 8.08 -22.24 -42.64
N ILE A 157 9.32 -22.53 -42.19
CA ILE A 157 9.75 -22.19 -40.82
C ILE A 157 9.73 -20.68 -40.58
N ARG A 158 10.12 -19.88 -41.59
CA ARG A 158 10.09 -18.41 -41.49
C ARG A 158 8.65 -17.90 -41.33
N ASP A 159 7.70 -18.46 -42.05
CA ASP A 159 6.29 -18.05 -42.00
C ASP A 159 5.64 -18.43 -40.67
N GLU A 160 5.90 -19.65 -40.17
CA GLU A 160 5.47 -20.07 -38.82
C GLU A 160 6.12 -19.23 -37.72
N ALA A 161 7.41 -18.92 -37.84
CA ALA A 161 8.08 -18.02 -36.90
C ALA A 161 7.49 -16.60 -36.93
N ALA A 162 7.03 -16.12 -38.09
CA ALA A 162 6.35 -14.84 -38.20
C ALA A 162 5.00 -14.85 -37.46
N GLN A 163 4.26 -15.96 -37.49
CA GLN A 163 3.03 -16.13 -36.71
C GLN A 163 3.32 -16.09 -35.20
N LEU A 164 4.36 -16.80 -34.75
CA LEU A 164 4.78 -16.79 -33.35
C LEU A 164 5.19 -15.39 -32.87
N ARG A 165 5.87 -14.61 -33.71
CA ARG A 165 6.21 -13.21 -33.41
C ARG A 165 4.97 -12.34 -33.23
N ARG A 166 3.93 -12.52 -34.06
CA ARG A 166 2.65 -11.81 -33.90
C ARG A 166 1.98 -12.16 -32.57
N ARG A 167 1.89 -13.45 -32.26
CA ARG A 167 1.34 -13.92 -30.98
C ARG A 167 2.11 -13.39 -29.78
N LEU A 168 3.44 -13.31 -29.87
CA LEU A 168 4.26 -12.72 -28.81
C LEU A 168 3.91 -11.23 -28.60
N MET A 169 3.77 -10.46 -29.68
CA MET A 169 3.39 -9.05 -29.59
C MET A 169 1.99 -8.87 -28.95
N GLU A 170 1.03 -9.72 -29.32
CA GLU A 170 -0.31 -9.71 -28.71
C GLU A 170 -0.27 -10.03 -27.21
N LEU A 171 0.50 -11.06 -26.81
CA LEU A 171 0.64 -11.42 -25.39
C LEU A 171 1.32 -10.31 -24.58
N VAL A 172 2.34 -9.65 -25.13
CA VAL A 172 2.98 -8.50 -24.49
C VAL A 172 1.99 -7.35 -24.33
N SER A 173 1.18 -7.06 -25.35
CA SER A 173 0.13 -6.04 -25.27
C SER A 173 -0.91 -6.38 -24.19
N LEU A 174 -1.42 -7.62 -24.17
CA LEU A 174 -2.38 -8.05 -23.16
C LEU A 174 -1.79 -7.98 -21.74
N SER A 175 -0.52 -8.31 -21.56
CA SER A 175 0.17 -8.16 -20.28
C SER A 175 0.21 -6.70 -19.83
N GLN A 176 0.54 -5.78 -20.74
CA GLN A 176 0.53 -4.33 -20.46
C GLN A 176 -0.89 -3.83 -20.12
N ASP A 177 -1.92 -4.37 -20.76
CA ASP A 177 -3.31 -4.02 -20.46
C ASP A 177 -3.70 -4.45 -19.04
N VAL A 178 -3.30 -5.66 -18.63
CA VAL A 178 -3.49 -6.16 -17.26
C VAL A 178 -2.74 -5.28 -16.25
N GLU A 179 -1.49 -4.92 -16.51
CA GLU A 179 -0.71 -4.03 -15.65
C GLU A 179 -1.38 -2.66 -15.48
N ARG A 180 -1.87 -2.07 -16.57
CA ARG A 180 -2.65 -0.81 -16.52
C ARG A 180 -3.94 -0.96 -15.72
N ASN A 181 -4.63 -2.09 -15.87
CA ASN A 181 -5.85 -2.36 -15.12
C ASN A 181 -5.57 -2.51 -13.61
N VAL A 182 -4.49 -3.20 -13.23
CA VAL A 182 -4.04 -3.30 -11.84
C VAL A 182 -3.82 -1.92 -11.24
N GLU A 183 -3.14 -1.02 -11.96
CA GLU A 183 -2.89 0.33 -11.48
C GLU A 183 -4.19 1.14 -11.37
N SER A 184 -5.09 1.02 -12.36
CA SER A 184 -6.40 1.68 -12.30
C SER A 184 -7.22 1.26 -11.08
N VAL A 185 -7.23 -0.03 -10.73
CA VAL A 185 -7.91 -0.54 -9.53
C VAL A 185 -7.29 0.01 -8.24
N ARG A 186 -5.95 0.13 -8.18
CA ARG A 186 -5.25 0.71 -7.03
C ARG A 186 -5.62 2.18 -6.83
N VAL A 187 -5.56 2.96 -7.91
CA VAL A 187 -5.94 4.39 -7.89
C VAL A 187 -7.38 4.55 -7.45
N ALA A 188 -8.31 3.78 -8.01
CA ALA A 188 -9.72 3.83 -7.63
C ALA A 188 -9.94 3.53 -6.13
N LYS A 189 -9.24 2.53 -5.59
CA LYS A 189 -9.29 2.23 -4.14
C LYS A 189 -8.72 3.38 -3.30
N ASP A 190 -7.63 4.01 -3.72
CA ASP A 190 -7.03 5.14 -2.99
C ASP A 190 -7.91 6.39 -3.05
N GLU A 191 -8.67 6.59 -4.13
CA GLU A 191 -9.71 7.61 -4.20
C GLU A 191 -10.79 7.40 -3.16
N ARG A 192 -11.31 6.18 -3.01
CA ARG A 192 -12.30 5.86 -1.96
C ARG A 192 -11.75 6.05 -0.55
N VAL A 193 -10.49 5.68 -0.31
CA VAL A 193 -9.85 5.94 0.99
C VAL A 193 -9.78 7.44 1.28
N ARG A 194 -9.47 8.26 0.27
CA ARG A 194 -9.43 9.72 0.42
C ARG A 194 -10.81 10.30 0.69
N GLU A 195 -11.84 9.83 -0.01
CA GLU A 195 -13.24 10.21 0.26
C GLU A 195 -13.62 9.93 1.73
N ILE A 196 -13.32 8.73 2.23
CA ILE A 196 -13.60 8.35 3.62
C ILE A 196 -12.86 9.25 4.62
N ARG A 197 -11.56 9.50 4.39
CA ARG A 197 -10.76 10.39 5.26
C ARG A 197 -11.34 11.79 5.30
N ASN A 198 -11.66 12.38 4.15
CA ASN A 198 -12.25 13.71 4.06
C ASN A 198 -13.59 13.78 4.82
N ALA A 199 -14.44 12.75 4.70
CA ALA A 199 -15.71 12.70 5.42
C ALA A 199 -15.49 12.69 6.95
N VAL A 200 -14.55 11.89 7.45
CA VAL A 200 -14.22 11.82 8.87
C VAL A 200 -13.62 13.15 9.37
N GLU A 201 -12.72 13.77 8.60
CA GLU A 201 -12.15 15.08 8.93
C GLU A 201 -13.23 16.17 9.03
N LEU A 202 -14.22 16.18 8.13
CA LEU A 202 -15.35 17.10 8.20
C LEU A 202 -16.24 16.85 9.43
N MET A 203 -16.43 15.60 9.83
CA MET A 203 -17.15 15.26 11.06
C MET A 203 -16.39 15.75 12.31
N ILE A 204 -15.08 15.58 12.36
CA ILE A 204 -14.23 16.11 13.45
C ILE A 204 -14.33 17.64 13.51
N ALA A 205 -14.20 18.32 12.37
CA ALA A 205 -14.30 19.78 12.31
C ALA A 205 -15.66 20.30 12.82
N ARG A 206 -16.75 19.56 12.57
CA ARG A 206 -18.08 19.89 13.12
C ARG A 206 -18.15 19.68 14.64
N LEU A 207 -17.53 18.63 15.18
CA LEU A 207 -17.44 18.44 16.64
C LEU A 207 -16.65 19.57 17.31
N ASP A 208 -15.53 19.99 16.70
CA ASP A 208 -14.74 21.12 17.20
C ASP A 208 -15.54 22.44 17.17
N ALA A 209 -16.31 22.66 16.10
CA ALA A 209 -17.21 23.81 16.00
C ALA A 209 -18.30 23.79 17.07
N GLN A 210 -18.91 22.63 17.34
CA GLN A 210 -19.88 22.46 18.43
C GLN A 210 -19.25 22.77 19.79
N LEU A 211 -18.04 22.26 20.06
CA LEU A 211 -17.33 22.51 21.31
C LEU A 211 -17.05 24.01 21.48
N LYS A 212 -16.53 24.67 20.44
CA LYS A 212 -16.26 26.10 20.46
C LYS A 212 -17.52 26.92 20.74
N ALA A 213 -18.65 26.58 20.11
CA ALA A 213 -19.92 27.25 20.35
C ALA A 213 -20.40 27.09 21.79
N LYS A 214 -20.36 25.86 22.33
CA LYS A 214 -20.71 25.57 23.74
C LYS A 214 -19.82 26.34 24.71
N LEU A 215 -18.49 26.34 24.49
CA LEU A 215 -17.53 27.06 25.33
C LEU A 215 -17.75 28.57 25.28
N LEU A 216 -18.07 29.14 24.12
CA LEU A 216 -18.34 30.57 23.98
C LEU A 216 -19.55 30.99 24.83
N VAL A 217 -20.62 30.20 24.84
CA VAL A 217 -21.79 30.43 25.71
C VAL A 217 -21.39 30.37 27.19
N LEU A 218 -20.68 29.31 27.60
CA LEU A 218 -20.24 29.14 29.00
C LEU A 218 -19.29 30.25 29.45
N MET A 219 -18.36 30.69 28.60
CA MET A 219 -17.48 31.81 28.88
C MET A 219 -18.28 33.10 29.05
N GLY A 220 -19.28 33.36 28.20
CA GLY A 220 -20.18 34.50 28.36
C GLY A 220 -20.95 34.47 29.69
N GLN A 221 -21.50 33.32 30.06
CA GLN A 221 -22.17 33.12 31.35
C GLN A 221 -21.22 33.39 32.52
N LYS A 222 -20.00 32.82 32.48
CA LYS A 222 -18.97 33.02 33.51
C LYS A 222 -18.55 34.49 33.63
N SER A 223 -18.32 35.17 32.52
CA SER A 223 -17.92 36.58 32.50
C SER A 223 -18.99 37.48 33.10
N SER A 224 -20.28 37.24 32.81
CA SER A 224 -21.37 38.00 33.42
C SER A 224 -21.44 37.82 34.94
N LEU A 225 -21.18 36.60 35.44
CA LEU A 225 -21.16 36.33 36.87
C LEU A 225 -19.97 36.99 37.56
N ILE A 226 -18.78 36.91 36.96
CA ILE A 226 -17.58 37.58 37.49
C ILE A 226 -17.82 39.08 37.60
N GLN A 227 -18.37 39.69 36.54
CA GLN A 227 -18.65 41.13 36.54
C GLN A 227 -19.62 41.55 37.65
N GLU A 228 -20.68 40.79 37.88
CA GLU A 228 -21.63 41.11 38.96
C GLU A 228 -21.00 40.89 40.34
N THR A 229 -20.19 39.85 40.51
CA THR A 229 -19.43 39.61 41.76
C THR A 229 -18.46 40.75 42.05
N GLU A 230 -17.66 41.18 41.07
CA GLU A 230 -16.71 42.29 41.23
C GLU A 230 -17.44 43.61 41.58
N GLN A 231 -18.60 43.86 40.97
CA GLN A 231 -19.44 45.03 41.30
C GLN A 231 -19.96 44.97 42.74
N LEU A 232 -20.39 43.80 43.20
CA LEU A 232 -20.86 43.58 44.57
C LEU A 232 -19.72 43.73 45.59
N GLU A 233 -18.56 43.14 45.32
CA GLU A 233 -17.38 43.23 46.18
C GLU A 233 -16.90 44.67 46.33
N ALA A 234 -16.82 45.42 45.23
CA ALA A 234 -16.44 46.83 45.25
C ALA A 234 -17.43 47.67 46.07
N LEU A 235 -18.74 47.46 45.89
CA LEU A 235 -19.76 48.16 46.66
C LEU A 235 -19.70 47.80 48.16
N LEU A 236 -19.49 46.54 48.50
CA LEU A 236 -19.34 46.10 49.89
C LEU A 236 -18.11 46.72 50.55
N GLN A 237 -16.99 46.79 49.82
CA GLN A 237 -15.76 47.42 50.30
C GLN A 237 -15.95 48.92 50.55
N ASP A 238 -16.65 49.62 49.65
CA ASP A 238 -16.99 51.04 49.78
C ASP A 238 -17.88 51.30 51.01
N ILE A 239 -18.91 50.46 51.19
CA ILE A 239 -19.79 50.51 52.38
C ILE A 239 -19.00 50.28 53.66
N ASP A 240 -18.14 49.26 53.72
CA ASP A 240 -17.32 48.94 54.89
C ASP A 240 -16.37 50.09 55.26
N GLN A 241 -15.76 50.71 54.25
CA GLN A 241 -14.93 51.89 54.42
C GLN A 241 -15.71 53.06 55.02
N HIS A 242 -16.91 53.36 54.50
CA HIS A 242 -17.75 54.42 55.02
C HIS A 242 -18.27 54.15 56.44
N LEU A 243 -18.59 52.89 56.77
CA LEU A 243 -19.08 52.52 58.10
C LEU A 243 -17.99 52.60 59.18
N HIS A 244 -16.75 52.25 58.85
CA HIS A 244 -15.69 52.08 59.86
C HIS A 244 -14.59 53.15 59.85
N LYS A 245 -14.39 53.87 58.75
CA LYS A 245 -13.24 54.78 58.59
C LYS A 245 -13.61 56.26 58.38
N CYS A 246 -14.86 56.58 58.06
CA CYS A 246 -15.32 57.96 57.86
C CYS A 246 -15.79 58.63 59.16
N ALA A 247 -15.75 59.97 59.20
CA ALA A 247 -16.33 60.72 60.30
C ALA A 247 -17.86 60.57 60.32
N LYS A 248 -18.47 60.65 61.52
CA LYS A 248 -19.93 60.48 61.68
C LYS A 248 -20.76 61.42 60.79
N SER A 249 -20.34 62.68 60.65
CA SER A 249 -21.02 63.67 59.80
C SER A 249 -20.97 63.32 58.31
N GLU A 250 -19.82 62.82 57.84
CA GLU A 250 -19.60 62.40 56.45
C GLU A 250 -20.45 61.17 56.10
N LEU A 251 -20.49 60.18 56.99
CA LEU A 251 -21.36 59.01 56.83
C LEU A 251 -22.83 59.41 56.73
N ILE A 252 -23.30 60.32 57.60
CA ILE A 252 -24.67 60.83 57.54
C ILE A 252 -24.95 61.51 56.19
N GLN A 253 -24.02 62.35 55.71
CA GLN A 253 -24.15 63.06 54.43
C GLN A 253 -24.22 62.10 53.24
N GLN A 254 -23.45 61.00 53.27
CA GLN A 254 -23.39 60.03 52.18
C GLN A 254 -24.42 58.89 52.27
N SER A 255 -25.06 58.71 53.43
CA SER A 255 -26.00 57.60 53.72
C SER A 255 -27.09 57.42 52.67
N ALA A 256 -27.71 58.51 52.20
CA ALA A 256 -28.78 58.46 51.20
C ALA A 256 -28.30 57.99 49.81
N THR A 257 -27.02 58.18 49.50
CA THR A 257 -26.40 57.71 48.26
C THR A 257 -26.06 56.22 48.35
N LEU A 258 -25.40 55.81 49.44
CA LEU A 258 -25.09 54.39 49.69
C LEU A 258 -26.35 53.52 49.74
N LEU A 259 -27.39 53.97 50.44
CA LEU A 259 -28.68 53.25 50.49
C LEU A 259 -29.34 53.13 49.11
N ARG A 260 -29.21 54.14 48.24
CA ARG A 260 -29.69 54.06 46.85
C ARG A 260 -28.92 53.02 46.05
N MET A 261 -27.59 53.00 46.14
CA MET A 261 -26.74 52.04 45.43
C MET A 261 -27.04 50.60 45.88
N ILE A 262 -27.14 50.37 47.19
CA ILE A 262 -27.55 49.07 47.77
C ILE A 262 -28.93 48.65 47.25
N HIS A 263 -29.91 49.56 47.27
CA HIS A 263 -31.26 49.23 46.83
C HIS A 263 -31.32 48.92 45.33
N GLN A 264 -30.53 49.62 44.52
CA GLN A 264 -30.44 49.38 43.07
C GLN A 264 -29.89 47.99 42.77
N VAL A 265 -28.83 47.55 43.46
CA VAL A 265 -28.27 46.21 43.29
C VAL A 265 -29.22 45.14 43.81
N ARG A 266 -29.85 45.35 44.99
CA ARG A 266 -30.84 44.42 45.56
C ARG A 266 -32.09 44.21 44.70
N LYS A 267 -32.42 45.15 43.81
CA LYS A 267 -33.56 45.02 42.89
C LYS A 267 -33.31 44.04 41.76
N LYS A 268 -32.05 43.73 41.41
CA LYS A 268 -31.74 42.70 40.43
C LYS A 268 -32.00 41.32 41.05
N PRO A 269 -32.99 40.56 40.56
CA PRO A 269 -33.28 39.24 41.11
C PRO A 269 -32.17 38.26 40.72
N MET A 270 -31.73 37.40 41.65
CA MET A 270 -30.72 36.36 41.34
C MET A 270 -31.13 35.42 40.18
N ALA A 271 -32.43 35.25 39.98
CA ALA A 271 -32.98 34.52 38.83
C ALA A 271 -32.55 35.09 37.47
N SER A 272 -32.18 36.37 37.35
CA SER A 272 -31.71 36.95 36.09
C SER A 272 -30.33 36.43 35.65
N PHE A 273 -29.58 35.81 36.56
CA PHE A 273 -28.27 35.22 36.27
C PHE A 273 -28.33 33.70 36.08
N VAL A 274 -29.49 33.08 36.37
CA VAL A 274 -29.71 31.66 36.14
C VAL A 274 -29.93 31.46 34.64
N THR A 275 -28.94 30.88 33.99
CA THR A 275 -28.98 30.54 32.57
C THR A 275 -29.24 29.05 32.40
N ALA A 276 -29.91 28.67 31.30
CA ALA A 276 -30.12 27.27 31.00
C ALA A 276 -28.75 26.54 30.89
N PRO A 277 -28.61 25.34 31.48
CA PRO A 277 -27.38 24.59 31.40
C PRO A 277 -27.09 24.24 29.94
N VAL A 278 -25.83 24.41 29.53
CA VAL A 278 -25.39 23.99 28.19
C VAL A 278 -25.32 22.46 28.17
N PRO A 279 -26.04 21.78 27.25
CA PRO A 279 -26.02 20.31 27.19
C PRO A 279 -24.60 19.79 26.93
N ALA A 280 -24.20 18.72 27.62
CA ALA A 280 -22.85 18.14 27.51
C ALA A 280 -22.71 17.19 26.31
N ASP A 281 -23.83 16.72 25.78
CA ASP A 281 -23.92 15.83 24.64
C ASP A 281 -23.51 16.52 23.33
N PHE A 282 -22.89 15.71 22.48
CA PHE A 282 -22.52 16.04 21.11
C PHE A 282 -23.33 15.17 20.16
N GLN A 283 -23.73 15.75 19.04
CA GLN A 283 -24.46 15.00 18.03
C GLN A 283 -23.52 13.99 17.36
N SER A 284 -23.86 12.70 17.45
CA SER A 284 -23.17 11.65 16.70
C SER A 284 -23.69 11.60 15.27
N GLU A 285 -22.78 11.68 14.31
CA GLU A 285 -23.11 11.54 12.88
C GLU A 285 -22.99 10.10 12.38
N ILE A 286 -22.34 9.21 13.16
CA ILE A 286 -22.14 7.80 12.81
C ILE A 286 -23.26 6.94 13.39
N VAL A 287 -23.69 7.26 14.61
CA VAL A 287 -24.68 6.50 15.35
C VAL A 287 -25.97 7.30 15.32
N PRO A 288 -27.04 6.81 14.66
CA PRO A 288 -28.34 7.46 14.68
C PRO A 288 -28.82 7.63 16.13
N GLY A 289 -29.59 8.69 16.36
CA GLY A 289 -30.28 8.85 17.64
C GLY A 289 -31.21 7.67 17.93
N TYR A 290 -31.46 7.41 19.22
CA TYR A 290 -32.49 6.46 19.61
C TYR A 290 -33.86 6.96 19.14
N ASP A 291 -34.64 6.05 18.57
CA ASP A 291 -36.06 6.28 18.29
C ASP A 291 -36.89 5.53 19.34
N SER A 292 -38.09 6.04 19.63
CA SER A 292 -38.95 5.48 20.66
C SER A 292 -40.41 5.53 20.24
N SER A 293 -41.16 4.50 20.63
CA SER A 293 -42.60 4.45 20.45
C SER A 293 -43.25 3.81 21.67
N THR A 294 -44.46 4.25 21.99
CA THR A 294 -45.22 3.76 23.14
C THR A 294 -46.36 2.89 22.66
N PHE A 295 -46.37 1.63 23.09
CA PHE A 295 -47.49 0.71 22.84
C PHE A 295 -48.39 0.63 24.08
N ILE A 296 -49.64 1.06 23.93
CA ILE A 296 -50.65 1.01 24.99
C ILE A 296 -51.57 -0.18 24.76
N MET A 297 -51.54 -1.14 25.69
CA MET A 297 -52.42 -2.30 25.68
C MET A 297 -53.67 -2.02 26.51
N THR A 298 -54.82 -1.89 25.84
CA THR A 298 -56.10 -1.65 26.52
C THR A 298 -56.81 -2.96 26.86
N ARG A 299 -57.58 -2.98 27.96
CA ARG A 299 -58.35 -4.16 28.42
C ARG A 299 -57.48 -5.40 28.66
N PHE A 300 -56.35 -5.22 29.36
CA PHE A 300 -55.34 -6.24 29.62
C PHE A 300 -55.92 -7.58 30.11
N THR A 301 -56.80 -7.58 31.11
CA THR A 301 -57.41 -8.81 31.66
C THR A 301 -58.14 -9.64 30.60
N GLN A 302 -58.84 -8.98 29.67
CA GLN A 302 -59.53 -9.69 28.57
C GLN A 302 -58.52 -10.32 27.60
N LEU A 303 -57.43 -9.61 27.32
CA LEU A 303 -56.37 -10.10 26.43
C LEU A 303 -55.59 -11.26 27.09
N GLN A 304 -55.40 -11.22 28.41
CA GLN A 304 -54.82 -12.32 29.18
C GLN A 304 -55.65 -13.59 29.07
N HIS A 305 -56.98 -13.52 29.29
CA HIS A 305 -57.85 -14.68 29.15
C HIS A 305 -57.91 -15.25 27.73
N LYS A 306 -57.75 -14.41 26.70
CA LYS A 306 -57.68 -14.88 25.30
C LYS A 306 -56.39 -15.65 24.99
N ALA A 307 -55.29 -15.36 25.71
CA ALA A 307 -53.98 -15.98 25.56
C ALA A 307 -53.33 -15.90 24.15
N ASP A 308 -53.89 -15.05 23.27
CA ASP A 308 -53.35 -14.74 21.94
C ASP A 308 -52.26 -13.64 22.00
N PRO A 309 -51.26 -13.66 21.10
CA PRO A 309 -50.30 -12.59 20.98
C PRO A 309 -50.95 -11.29 20.47
N VAL A 310 -50.55 -10.17 21.07
CA VAL A 310 -50.94 -8.81 20.68
C VAL A 310 -49.75 -8.10 20.08
N TYR A 311 -49.97 -7.33 19.02
CA TYR A 311 -48.92 -6.64 18.27
C TYR A 311 -49.03 -5.13 18.42
N SER A 312 -47.90 -4.45 18.59
CA SER A 312 -47.88 -2.98 18.50
C SER A 312 -48.02 -2.51 17.06
N THR A 313 -48.31 -1.21 16.89
CA THR A 313 -48.06 -0.54 15.61
C THR A 313 -46.58 -0.65 15.25
N PRO A 314 -46.22 -0.81 13.97
CA PRO A 314 -44.83 -0.91 13.58
C PRO A 314 -44.08 0.43 13.73
N LEU A 315 -42.88 0.36 14.30
CA LEU A 315 -41.92 1.44 14.48
C LEU A 315 -40.91 1.38 13.33
N HIS A 316 -40.88 2.42 12.50
CA HIS A 316 -40.01 2.53 11.33
C HIS A 316 -38.80 3.40 11.65
N VAL A 317 -37.60 2.81 11.66
CA VAL A 317 -36.36 3.47 12.09
C VAL A 317 -35.23 3.04 11.18
N ASN A 318 -34.57 4.00 10.53
CA ASN A 318 -33.39 3.77 9.69
C ASN A 318 -33.59 2.66 8.63
N GLY A 319 -34.76 2.61 7.98
CA GLY A 319 -35.09 1.59 6.98
C GLY A 319 -35.45 0.22 7.54
N LEU A 320 -35.47 0.06 8.86
CA LEU A 320 -35.95 -1.12 9.56
C LEU A 320 -37.36 -0.89 10.10
N CYS A 321 -38.15 -1.96 10.17
CA CYS A 321 -39.49 -1.94 10.74
C CYS A 321 -39.58 -2.93 11.89
N TRP A 322 -39.75 -2.40 13.10
CA TRP A 322 -39.83 -3.17 14.34
C TRP A 322 -41.25 -3.17 14.89
N ARG A 323 -41.66 -4.20 15.61
CA ARG A 323 -42.89 -4.18 16.41
C ARG A 323 -42.70 -4.96 17.69
N LEU A 324 -43.50 -4.65 18.71
CA LEU A 324 -43.64 -5.52 19.86
C LEU A 324 -44.64 -6.63 19.54
N LYS A 325 -44.28 -7.85 19.93
CA LYS A 325 -45.20 -8.98 20.06
C LYS A 325 -45.29 -9.34 21.53
N VAL A 326 -46.47 -9.18 22.09
CA VAL A 326 -46.73 -9.28 23.52
C VAL A 326 -47.67 -10.45 23.76
N TYR A 327 -47.31 -11.34 24.69
CA TYR A 327 -48.17 -12.40 25.19
C TYR A 327 -48.66 -12.00 26.59
N PRO A 328 -49.90 -11.51 26.72
CA PRO A 328 -50.43 -11.00 28.00
C PRO A 328 -50.42 -12.03 29.13
N ASP A 329 -50.62 -13.31 28.78
CA ASP A 329 -50.56 -14.44 29.71
C ASP A 329 -49.24 -15.22 29.65
N GLY A 330 -48.20 -14.65 29.04
CA GLY A 330 -46.90 -15.30 28.90
C GLY A 330 -46.80 -16.33 27.79
N ASN A 331 -45.55 -16.69 27.45
CA ASN A 331 -45.22 -17.62 26.38
C ASN A 331 -44.34 -18.78 26.89
N GLY A 332 -44.56 -19.99 26.38
CA GLY A 332 -43.76 -21.16 26.75
C GLY A 332 -43.84 -21.50 28.25
N VAL A 333 -42.69 -21.76 28.87
CA VAL A 333 -42.56 -22.22 30.27
C VAL A 333 -43.02 -21.20 31.32
N VAL A 334 -43.14 -19.92 30.94
CA VAL A 334 -43.56 -18.84 31.84
C VAL A 334 -45.04 -18.46 31.70
N ARG A 335 -45.80 -19.18 30.87
CA ARG A 335 -47.24 -18.95 30.67
C ARG A 335 -48.01 -19.07 31.99
N GLY A 336 -48.96 -18.16 32.21
CA GLY A 336 -49.76 -18.01 33.42
C GLY A 336 -49.07 -17.25 34.56
N ASN A 337 -47.75 -17.01 34.47
CA ASN A 337 -46.97 -16.41 35.56
C ASN A 337 -46.43 -15.02 35.21
N TYR A 338 -46.03 -14.77 33.95
CA TYR A 338 -45.38 -13.52 33.55
C TYR A 338 -45.82 -13.04 32.16
N LEU A 339 -45.92 -11.71 31.99
CA LEU A 339 -46.01 -11.06 30.68
C LEU A 339 -44.75 -11.38 29.87
N SER A 340 -44.90 -11.79 28.61
CA SER A 340 -43.75 -11.96 27.70
C SER A 340 -43.80 -10.92 26.58
N VAL A 341 -42.71 -10.16 26.40
CA VAL A 341 -42.58 -9.12 25.37
C VAL A 341 -41.40 -9.46 24.47
N PHE A 342 -41.65 -9.53 23.17
CA PHE A 342 -40.65 -9.75 22.14
C PHE A 342 -40.58 -8.52 21.24
N LEU A 343 -39.36 -8.10 20.88
CA LEU A 343 -39.14 -7.12 19.83
C LEU A 343 -38.89 -7.87 18.52
N GLU A 344 -39.80 -7.77 17.56
CA GLU A 344 -39.72 -8.44 16.27
C GLU A 344 -39.26 -7.46 15.18
N LEU A 345 -38.22 -7.82 14.44
CA LEU A 345 -37.90 -7.18 13.16
C LEU A 345 -38.83 -7.75 12.08
N THR A 346 -39.68 -6.91 11.50
CA THR A 346 -40.71 -7.32 10.53
C THR A 346 -40.33 -7.04 9.09
N SER A 347 -39.52 -6.02 8.85
CA SER A 347 -38.88 -5.76 7.56
C SER A 347 -37.56 -5.03 7.78
N GLY A 348 -36.61 -5.22 6.86
CA GLY A 348 -35.33 -4.54 6.89
C GLY A 348 -34.78 -4.35 5.49
N LEU A 349 -33.53 -3.92 5.39
CA LEU A 349 -32.85 -3.77 4.11
C LEU A 349 -32.79 -5.14 3.39
N PRO A 350 -33.03 -5.17 2.07
CA PRO A 350 -33.13 -6.42 1.30
C PRO A 350 -31.82 -7.21 1.22
N ASP A 351 -30.69 -6.60 1.58
CA ASP A 351 -29.39 -7.25 1.56
C ASP A 351 -29.14 -8.07 2.83
N THR A 352 -28.86 -9.35 2.61
CA THR A 352 -28.41 -10.26 3.67
C THR A 352 -27.10 -9.74 4.26
N SER A 353 -27.08 -9.54 5.57
CA SER A 353 -25.84 -9.50 6.35
C SER A 353 -25.08 -10.81 6.07
N LYS A 354 -24.01 -10.75 5.28
CA LYS A 354 -23.05 -11.84 5.11
C LYS A 354 -21.86 -11.63 6.02
#